data_AF-A0A346S6H5-F1
#
_entry.id   AF-A0A346S6H5-F1
#
_cell.length_a   1.000
_cell.length_b   1.000
_cell.length_c   1.000
_cell.angle_alpha   90.00
_cell.angle_beta   90.00
_cell.angle_gamma   90.00
#
_symmetry.space_group_name_H-M   'P 1'
#
loop_
_entity.id
_entity.type
_entity.pdbx_description
1 polymer ?
#
loop_
_entity_poly.entity_id
_entity_poly.type
_entity_poly.pdbx_seq_one_letter_code
_entity_poly.pdbx_strand_id
1 'polypeptide(L)'
;MRQTPLSGVFGVENAGHSWEALQQAVDRVVAIIQSDPNKDRTDRIITRWLKRHLSRLGAEIHLDQLNSLVEDRDMLAENLENLVKKERLEGRQEGRQQGRQEGRQEGRQEGQDEARKEAARNLIRRTEMSDQVIAEIAGLAVEEVSQLRSEIRH
;
A
#
# COMPACT_ATOMS: atom_id res chain seq x y z
N MET A 1 30.71 -13.59 -10.75
CA MET A 1 30.49 -12.87 -9.47
C MET A 1 29.86 -13.86 -8.50
N ARG A 2 30.36 -13.96 -7.27
CA ARG A 2 29.90 -14.93 -6.26
C ARG A 2 28.57 -14.46 -5.66
N GLN A 3 27.51 -15.26 -5.80
CA GLN A 3 26.24 -15.02 -5.11
C GLN A 3 26.46 -15.27 -3.61
N THR A 4 26.26 -14.24 -2.80
CA THR A 4 26.36 -14.33 -1.33
C THR A 4 24.96 -14.52 -0.73
N PRO A 5 24.84 -15.04 0.50
CA PRO A 5 23.56 -15.12 1.21
C PRO A 5 22.84 -13.77 1.32
N LEU A 6 23.60 -12.67 1.43
CA LEU A 6 23.11 -11.29 1.40
C LEU A 6 22.47 -10.90 0.06
N SER A 7 23.01 -11.38 -1.07
CA SER A 7 22.38 -11.24 -2.38
C SER A 7 21.08 -12.03 -2.49
N GLY A 8 20.94 -13.12 -1.73
CA GLY A 8 19.69 -13.89 -1.62
C GLY A 8 18.62 -13.12 -0.84
N VAL A 9 19.00 -12.42 0.23
CA VAL A 9 18.09 -11.58 1.04
C VAL A 9 17.59 -10.37 0.25
N PHE A 10 18.47 -9.69 -0.51
CA PHE A 10 18.05 -8.62 -1.44
C PHE A 10 17.16 -9.14 -2.57
N GLY A 11 17.33 -10.40 -2.98
CA GLY A 11 16.43 -11.06 -3.91
C GLY A 11 15.02 -11.28 -3.36
N VAL A 12 14.85 -11.37 -2.04
CA VAL A 12 13.54 -11.53 -1.38
C VAL A 12 12.77 -10.22 -1.32
N GLU A 13 13.45 -9.09 -1.11
CA GLU A 13 12.80 -7.75 -1.15
C GLU A 13 12.26 -7.40 -2.56
N ASN A 14 12.88 -7.91 -3.63
CA ASN A 14 12.41 -7.72 -5.00
C ASN A 14 11.48 -8.83 -5.53
N ALA A 15 11.23 -9.89 -4.74
CA ALA A 15 10.40 -11.04 -5.13
C ALA A 15 8.91 -10.92 -4.72
N GLY A 16 8.50 -9.81 -4.10
CA GLY A 16 7.07 -9.53 -3.85
C GLY A 16 6.21 -9.37 -5.13
N HIS A 17 6.83 -9.42 -6.32
CA HIS A 17 6.19 -9.05 -7.57
C HIS A 17 5.55 -10.20 -8.36
N SER A 18 5.83 -11.48 -8.09
CA SER A 18 5.12 -12.57 -8.79
C SER A 18 5.13 -13.92 -8.07
N TRP A 19 4.09 -14.71 -8.33
CA TRP A 19 3.90 -16.07 -7.82
C TRP A 19 5.05 -16.99 -8.23
N GLU A 20 5.55 -16.82 -9.44
CA GLU A 20 6.65 -17.60 -10.01
C GLU A 20 7.96 -17.40 -9.22
N ALA A 21 8.20 -16.19 -8.70
CA ALA A 21 9.39 -15.91 -7.89
C ALA A 21 9.37 -16.65 -6.54
N LEU A 22 8.19 -16.76 -5.93
CA LEU A 22 7.99 -17.53 -4.70
C LEU A 22 8.13 -19.03 -4.93
N GLN A 23 7.52 -19.55 -6.00
CA GLN A 23 7.67 -20.95 -6.38
C GLN A 23 9.15 -21.30 -6.62
N GLN A 24 9.89 -20.46 -7.35
CA GLN A 24 11.33 -20.63 -7.55
C GLN A 24 12.15 -20.54 -6.26
N ALA A 25 11.70 -19.77 -5.26
CA ALA A 25 12.36 -19.72 -3.96
C ALA A 25 12.15 -21.03 -3.19
N VAL A 26 10.92 -21.55 -3.18
CA VAL A 26 10.60 -22.85 -2.57
C VAL A 26 11.39 -23.97 -3.26
N ASP A 27 11.39 -24.02 -4.59
CA ASP A 27 12.12 -25.03 -5.36
C ASP A 27 13.63 -25.01 -5.06
N ARG A 28 14.22 -23.82 -4.91
CA ARG A 28 15.63 -23.67 -4.51
C ARG A 28 15.91 -24.22 -3.12
N VAL A 29 15.02 -23.96 -2.15
CA VAL A 29 15.16 -24.50 -0.78
C VAL A 29 15.07 -26.02 -0.81
N VAL A 30 14.11 -26.58 -1.55
CA VAL A 30 13.96 -28.03 -1.71
C VAL A 30 15.20 -28.65 -2.36
N ALA A 31 15.74 -28.04 -3.41
CA ALA A 31 16.96 -28.52 -4.08
C ALA A 31 18.18 -28.52 -3.14
N ILE A 32 18.33 -27.48 -2.32
CA ILE A 32 19.40 -27.41 -1.30
C ILE A 32 19.27 -28.56 -0.32
N ILE A 33 18.06 -28.80 0.21
CA ILE A 33 17.79 -29.90 1.14
C ILE A 33 18.12 -31.25 0.48
N GLN A 34 17.68 -31.49 -0.75
CA GLN A 34 17.92 -32.74 -1.46
C GLN A 34 19.40 -33.02 -1.73
N SER A 35 20.22 -31.98 -1.91
CA SER A 35 21.66 -32.10 -2.11
C SER A 35 22.47 -32.31 -0.82
N ASP A 36 21.84 -32.17 0.35
CA ASP A 36 22.50 -32.31 1.66
C ASP A 36 22.69 -33.80 2.04
N PRO A 37 23.91 -34.23 2.42
CA PRO A 37 24.14 -35.59 2.91
C PRO A 37 23.27 -36.00 4.10
N ASN A 38 22.81 -35.04 4.90
CA ASN A 38 21.88 -35.18 6.03
C ASN A 38 20.51 -34.56 5.74
N LYS A 39 20.01 -34.68 4.50
CA LYS A 39 18.74 -34.11 4.03
C LYS A 39 17.57 -34.19 5.02
N ASP A 40 17.36 -35.33 5.69
CA ASP A 40 16.24 -35.50 6.63
C ASP A 40 16.36 -34.59 7.86
N ARG A 41 17.59 -34.39 8.35
CA ARG A 41 17.87 -33.48 9.46
C ARG A 41 17.73 -32.04 9.02
N THR A 42 18.27 -31.71 7.85
CA THR A 42 18.23 -30.36 7.27
C THR A 42 16.79 -29.94 6.99
N ASP A 43 15.99 -30.81 6.37
CA ASP A 43 14.56 -30.62 6.13
C ASP A 43 13.82 -30.28 7.43
N ARG A 44 13.93 -31.14 8.46
CA ARG A 44 13.28 -30.91 9.77
C ARG A 44 13.64 -29.56 10.41
N ILE A 45 14.87 -29.10 10.26
CA ILE A 45 15.32 -27.81 10.81
C ILE A 45 14.68 -26.67 10.03
N ILE A 46 14.74 -26.72 8.69
CA ILE A 46 14.22 -25.66 7.83
C ILE A 46 12.69 -25.63 7.89
N THR A 47 11.99 -26.76 7.88
CA THR A 47 10.54 -26.84 8.07
C THR A 47 10.11 -26.15 9.37
N ARG A 48 10.78 -26.45 10.49
CA ARG A 48 10.47 -25.82 11.79
C ARG A 48 10.76 -24.32 11.79
N TRP A 49 11.88 -23.90 11.21
CA TRP A 49 12.22 -22.49 11.10
C TRP A 49 11.19 -21.74 10.24
N LEU A 50 10.80 -22.31 9.10
CA LEU A 50 9.85 -21.69 8.17
C LEU A 50 8.47 -21.53 8.81
N LYS A 51 7.94 -22.59 9.46
CA LYS A 51 6.69 -22.51 10.23
C LYS A 51 6.71 -21.33 11.18
N ARG A 52 7.76 -21.25 12.00
CA ARG A 52 7.91 -20.19 13.00
C ARG A 52 8.03 -18.80 12.37
N HIS A 53 8.73 -18.68 11.24
CA HIS A 53 8.90 -17.40 10.56
C HIS A 53 7.57 -16.89 9.99
N LEU A 54 6.86 -17.75 9.25
CA LEU A 54 5.57 -17.39 8.64
C LEU A 54 4.51 -17.07 9.69
N SER A 55 4.43 -17.82 10.80
CA SER A 55 3.52 -17.49 11.90
C SER A 55 3.82 -16.13 12.54
N ARG A 56 5.09 -15.71 12.62
CA ARG A 56 5.46 -14.39 13.17
C ARG A 56 5.16 -13.23 12.25
N LEU A 57 5.17 -13.47 10.94
CA LEU A 57 4.75 -12.48 9.95
C LEU A 57 3.24 -12.23 9.96
N GLY A 58 2.49 -12.90 10.86
CA GLY A 58 1.02 -12.77 10.91
C GLY A 58 0.33 -13.46 9.73
N ALA A 59 1.06 -14.30 9.00
CA ALA A 59 0.50 -15.05 7.90
C ALA A 59 -0.47 -16.10 8.48
N GLU A 60 -1.77 -15.90 8.30
CA GLU A 60 -2.83 -16.86 8.62
C GLU A 60 -2.78 -18.04 7.64
N ILE A 61 -1.70 -18.80 7.71
CA ILE A 61 -1.46 -19.95 6.85
C ILE A 61 -1.63 -21.22 7.68
N HIS A 62 -2.39 -22.18 7.15
CA HIS A 62 -2.51 -23.52 7.72
C HIS A 62 -1.24 -24.33 7.46
N LEU A 63 -0.20 -24.10 8.28
CA LEU A 63 1.07 -24.84 8.22
C LEU A 63 1.12 -26.04 9.18
N ASP A 64 0.05 -26.32 9.92
CA ASP A 64 0.03 -27.41 10.90
C ASP A 64 0.34 -28.77 10.24
N GLN A 65 -0.10 -28.94 8.99
CA GLN A 65 0.09 -30.15 8.20
C GLN A 65 1.46 -30.22 7.47
N LEU A 66 2.23 -29.13 7.43
CA LEU A 66 3.54 -29.08 6.77
C LEU A 66 4.60 -29.86 7.57
N ASN A 67 4.87 -31.12 7.26
CA ASN A 67 5.83 -31.94 8.00
C ASN A 67 7.21 -31.98 7.34
N SER A 68 7.28 -31.81 6.03
CA SER A 68 8.51 -31.78 5.25
C SER A 68 8.42 -30.76 4.13
N LEU A 69 9.48 -29.96 3.90
CA LEU A 69 9.49 -29.03 2.76
C LEU A 69 9.65 -29.75 1.44
N VAL A 70 10.28 -30.92 1.47
CA VAL A 70 10.47 -31.75 0.28
C VAL A 70 9.17 -32.46 -0.11
N GLU A 71 8.46 -33.04 0.86
CA GLU A 71 7.22 -33.79 0.59
C GLU A 71 6.01 -32.87 0.43
N ASP A 72 5.89 -31.83 1.28
CA ASP A 72 4.74 -30.93 1.30
C ASP A 72 5.00 -29.65 0.49
N ARG A 73 5.91 -29.71 -0.49
CA ARG A 73 6.28 -28.57 -1.34
C ARG A 73 5.06 -27.91 -1.98
N ASP A 74 4.18 -28.72 -2.55
CA ASP A 74 3.02 -28.22 -3.31
C ASP A 74 1.99 -27.57 -2.36
N MET A 75 1.79 -28.14 -1.17
CA MET A 75 0.96 -27.53 -0.12
C MET A 75 1.54 -26.19 0.34
N LEU A 76 2.86 -26.11 0.56
CA LEU A 76 3.51 -24.86 0.92
C LEU A 76 3.35 -23.82 -0.19
N ALA A 77 3.53 -24.22 -1.44
CA ALA A 77 3.37 -23.34 -2.58
C ALA A 77 1.95 -22.77 -2.62
N GLU A 78 0.91 -23.62 -2.61
CA GLU A 78 -0.50 -23.18 -2.63
C GLU A 78 -0.82 -22.20 -1.48
N ASN A 79 -0.34 -22.51 -0.28
CA ASN A 79 -0.50 -21.67 0.89
C ASN A 79 0.13 -20.27 0.73
N LEU A 80 1.35 -20.21 0.18
CA LEU A 80 2.03 -18.95 -0.11
C LEU A 80 1.34 -18.17 -1.25
N GLU A 81 0.77 -18.87 -2.23
CA GLU A 81 -0.02 -18.24 -3.30
C GLU A 81 -1.23 -17.50 -2.72
N ASN A 82 -1.96 -18.19 -1.84
CA ASN A 82 -3.15 -17.65 -1.18
C ASN A 82 -2.80 -16.44 -0.31
N LEU A 83 -1.67 -16.47 0.41
CA LEU A 83 -1.18 -15.33 1.16
C LEU A 83 -0.96 -14.11 0.25
N VAL A 84 -0.18 -14.26 -0.83
CA VAL A 84 0.11 -13.12 -1.73
C VAL A 84 -1.15 -12.59 -2.40
N LYS A 85 -2.08 -13.47 -2.79
CA LYS A 85 -3.38 -13.05 -3.33
C LYS A 85 -4.17 -12.22 -2.33
N LYS A 86 -4.22 -12.65 -1.06
CA LYS A 86 -4.89 -11.93 0.03
C LYS A 86 -4.28 -10.55 0.25
N GLU A 87 -2.96 -10.47 0.43
CA GLU A 87 -2.25 -9.20 0.65
C GLU A 87 -2.45 -8.22 -0.52
N ARG A 88 -2.39 -8.71 -1.76
CA ARG A 88 -2.67 -7.87 -2.94
C ARG A 88 -4.10 -7.36 -2.97
N LEU A 89 -5.05 -8.20 -2.58
CA LEU A 89 -6.46 -7.82 -2.54
C LEU A 89 -6.71 -6.77 -1.46
N GLU A 90 -6.17 -6.97 -0.27
CA GLU A 90 -6.25 -6.04 0.86
C GLU A 90 -5.61 -4.70 0.52
N GLY A 91 -4.36 -4.69 0.02
CA GLY A 91 -3.69 -3.45 -0.40
C GLY A 91 -4.46 -2.68 -1.50
N ARG A 92 -5.09 -3.39 -2.45
CA ARG A 92 -5.98 -2.75 -3.44
C ARG A 92 -7.28 -2.22 -2.85
N GLN A 93 -7.82 -2.87 -1.81
CA GLN A 93 -9.02 -2.39 -1.14
C GLN A 93 -8.71 -1.17 -0.28
N GLU A 94 -7.65 -1.21 0.51
CA GLU A 94 -7.16 -0.10 1.31
C GLU A 94 -6.85 1.11 0.44
N GLY A 95 -6.04 0.94 -0.62
CA GLY A 95 -5.72 2.04 -1.53
C GLY A 95 -6.94 2.66 -2.20
N ARG A 96 -7.96 1.85 -2.56
CA ARG A 96 -9.23 2.38 -3.10
C ARG A 96 -10.06 3.11 -2.04
N GLN A 97 -10.06 2.62 -0.81
CA GLN A 97 -10.81 3.26 0.28
C GLN A 97 -10.16 4.59 0.67
N GLN A 98 -8.84 4.60 0.85
CA GLN A 98 -8.07 5.80 1.15
C GLN A 98 -8.23 6.85 0.05
N GLY A 99 -7.99 6.49 -1.23
CA GLY A 99 -8.14 7.43 -2.34
C GLY A 99 -9.56 7.98 -2.50
N ARG A 100 -10.60 7.20 -2.16
CA ARG A 100 -11.98 7.70 -2.13
C ARG A 100 -12.25 8.67 -0.98
N GLN A 101 -11.64 8.45 0.18
CA GLN A 101 -11.79 9.33 1.33
C GLN A 101 -11.06 10.65 1.10
N GLU A 102 -9.80 10.58 0.67
CA GLU A 102 -8.97 11.73 0.33
C GLU A 102 -9.64 12.57 -0.77
N GLY A 103 -10.00 11.96 -1.91
CA GLY A 103 -10.63 12.70 -3.01
C GLY A 103 -11.99 13.31 -2.65
N ARG A 104 -12.75 12.73 -1.71
CA ARG A 104 -13.98 13.35 -1.19
C ARG A 104 -13.70 14.54 -0.29
N GLN A 105 -12.65 14.46 0.53
CA GLN A 105 -12.28 15.53 1.45
C GLN A 105 -11.70 16.71 0.67
N GLU A 106 -10.78 16.45 -0.26
CA GLU A 106 -10.21 17.46 -1.15
C GLU A 106 -11.31 18.12 -2.00
N GLY A 107 -12.14 17.34 -2.69
CA GLY A 107 -13.22 17.89 -3.51
C GLY A 107 -14.24 18.71 -2.71
N ARG A 108 -14.49 18.35 -1.44
CA ARG A 108 -15.36 19.15 -0.55
C ARG A 108 -14.68 20.46 -0.14
N GLN A 109 -13.40 20.44 0.17
CA GLN A 109 -12.64 21.63 0.55
C GLN A 109 -12.53 22.60 -0.63
N GLU A 110 -12.11 22.11 -1.80
CA GLU A 110 -12.03 22.89 -3.03
C GLU A 110 -13.39 23.47 -3.42
N GLY A 111 -14.46 22.68 -3.35
CA GLY A 111 -15.81 23.14 -3.64
C GLY A 111 -16.30 24.22 -2.66
N GLN A 112 -15.94 24.13 -1.38
CA GLN A 112 -16.26 25.16 -0.39
C GLN A 112 -15.49 26.45 -0.66
N ASP A 113 -14.19 26.35 -0.94
CA ASP A 113 -13.34 27.51 -1.20
C ASP A 113 -13.77 28.23 -2.49
N GLU A 114 -14.06 27.49 -3.56
CA GLU A 114 -14.59 28.09 -4.80
C GLU A 114 -15.99 28.70 -4.61
N ALA A 115 -16.87 28.08 -3.82
CA ALA A 115 -18.16 28.68 -3.49
C ALA A 115 -18.02 30.00 -2.71
N ARG A 116 -17.07 30.09 -1.77
CA ARG A 116 -16.77 31.32 -1.03
C ARG A 116 -16.22 32.41 -1.95
N LYS A 117 -15.25 32.07 -2.81
CA LYS A 117 -14.71 33.00 -3.81
C LYS A 117 -15.80 33.50 -4.76
N GLU A 118 -16.66 32.61 -5.26
CA GLU A 118 -17.75 33.00 -6.16
C GLU A 118 -18.79 33.89 -5.47
N ALA A 119 -19.10 33.63 -4.19
CA ALA A 119 -19.94 34.52 -3.39
C ALA A 119 -19.32 35.92 -3.27
N ALA A 120 -18.02 36.01 -2.98
CA ALA A 120 -17.30 37.29 -2.91
C ALA A 120 -17.29 38.01 -4.27
N ARG A 121 -17.00 37.31 -5.38
CA ARG A 121 -17.05 37.88 -6.74
C ARG A 121 -18.44 38.44 -7.06
N ASN A 122 -19.51 37.75 -6.67
CA ASN A 122 -20.87 38.21 -6.89
C ASN A 122 -21.22 39.46 -6.05
N LEU A 123 -20.76 39.53 -4.80
CA LEU A 123 -20.92 40.72 -3.97
C LEU A 123 -20.15 41.93 -4.54
N ILE A 124 -18.90 41.72 -4.98
CA ILE A 124 -18.08 42.77 -5.61
C ILE A 124 -18.77 43.32 -6.87
N ARG A 125 -19.34 42.45 -7.72
CA ARG A 125 -19.97 42.87 -8.98
C ARG A 125 -21.32 43.56 -8.80
N ARG A 126 -22.06 43.25 -7.73
CA ARG A 126 -23.46 43.65 -7.56
C ARG A 126 -23.69 44.70 -6.47
N THR A 127 -22.67 45.02 -5.67
CA THR A 127 -22.79 45.92 -4.52
C THR A 127 -21.59 46.86 -4.42
N GLU A 128 -21.73 47.91 -3.60
CA GLU A 128 -20.63 48.84 -3.27
C GLU A 128 -20.01 48.55 -1.88
N MET A 129 -20.17 47.32 -1.37
CA MET A 129 -19.62 46.93 -0.06
C MET A 129 -18.09 47.03 -0.03
N SER A 130 -17.52 47.32 1.15
CA SER A 130 -16.07 47.29 1.37
C SER A 130 -15.53 45.86 1.40
N ASP A 131 -14.22 45.70 1.18
CA ASP A 131 -13.58 44.37 1.22
C ASP A 131 -13.70 43.71 2.60
N GLN A 132 -13.70 44.50 3.69
CA GLN A 132 -13.92 43.99 5.03
C GLN A 132 -15.31 43.33 5.19
N VAL A 133 -16.37 43.97 4.67
CA VAL A 133 -17.74 43.44 4.80
C VAL A 133 -17.95 42.23 3.89
N ILE A 134 -17.37 42.24 2.68
CA ILE A 134 -17.45 41.09 1.77
C ILE A 134 -16.69 39.89 2.33
N ALA A 135 -15.51 40.10 2.92
CA ALA A 135 -14.72 39.07 3.58
C ALA A 135 -15.48 38.39 4.72
N GLU A 136 -16.17 39.19 5.55
CA GLU A 136 -17.02 38.68 6.64
C GLU A 136 -18.17 37.81 6.11
N ILE A 137 -18.89 38.26 5.07
CA ILE A 137 -20.04 37.55 4.50
C ILE A 137 -19.60 36.26 3.78
N ALA A 138 -18.53 36.33 2.99
CA ALA A 138 -18.03 35.20 2.20
C ALA A 138 -17.19 34.22 3.02
N GLY A 139 -16.75 34.60 4.22
CA GLY A 139 -15.85 33.80 5.05
C GLY A 139 -14.46 33.65 4.42
N LEU A 140 -13.93 34.74 3.85
CA LEU A 140 -12.60 34.83 3.24
C LEU A 140 -11.72 35.81 4.01
N ALA A 141 -10.41 35.78 3.75
CA ALA A 141 -9.52 36.84 4.21
C ALA A 141 -9.75 38.14 3.41
N VAL A 142 -9.54 39.29 4.05
CA VAL A 142 -9.70 40.60 3.39
C VAL A 142 -8.74 40.75 2.21
N GLU A 143 -7.53 40.21 2.36
CA GLU A 143 -6.51 40.18 1.31
C GLU A 143 -6.98 39.40 0.07
N GLU A 144 -7.64 38.26 0.26
CA GLU A 144 -8.19 37.46 -0.84
C GLU A 144 -9.31 38.22 -1.57
N VAL A 145 -10.19 38.90 -0.83
CA VAL A 145 -11.25 39.73 -1.41
C VAL A 145 -10.67 40.92 -2.17
N SER A 146 -9.64 41.58 -1.62
CA SER A 146 -8.94 42.68 -2.28
C SER A 146 -8.29 42.22 -3.59
N GLN A 147 -7.69 41.03 -3.62
CA GLN A 147 -7.13 40.44 -4.84
C GLN A 147 -8.24 40.18 -5.87
N LEU A 148 -9.32 39.49 -5.48
CA LEU A 148 -10.47 39.24 -6.36
C LEU A 148 -11.06 40.53 -6.93
N ARG A 149 -11.14 41.61 -6.14
CA ARG A 149 -11.61 42.92 -6.61
C ARG A 149 -10.66 43.54 -7.64
N SER A 150 -9.35 43.40 -7.44
CA SER A 150 -8.35 43.89 -8.40
C SER A 150 -8.45 43.14 -9.74
N GLU A 151 -8.63 41.82 -9.71
CA GLU A 151 -8.78 40.98 -10.90
C GLU A 151 -10.02 41.34 -11.73
N ILE A 152 -11.13 41.69 -11.07
CA ILE A 152 -12.39 42.07 -11.75
C ILE A 152 -12.33 43.47 -12.37
N ARG A 153 -11.51 44.37 -11.82
CA ARG A 153 -11.38 45.76 -12.31
C ARG A 153 -10.46 45.90 -13.53
N HIS A 154 -9.65 44.87 -13.81
CA HIS A 154 -8.81 44.76 -15.00
C HIS A 154 -9.59 44.18 -16.18
#